data_AF-A0A9X1MNZ6-F1
#
_entry.id   AF-A0A9X1MNZ6-F1
#
_cell.length_a   1.000
_cell.length_b   1.000
_cell.length_c   1.000
_cell.angle_alpha   90.00
_cell.angle_beta   90.00
_cell.angle_gamma   90.00
#
_symmetry.space_group_name_H-M   'P 1'
#
loop_
_entity.id
_entity.type
_entity.pdbx_description
1 polymer ?
#
loop_
_entity_poly.entity_id
_entity_poly.type
_entity_poly.pdbx_seq_one_letter_code
_entity_poly.pdbx_strand_id
1 'polypeptide(L)'
;MRKARIRRLGALLRAKQKKNSKQADNTTAHEELVEAQWLACMMMYPERLSEDALPLQVFRVPCHRDIYSALLGLHLTGDEDRDDQQLLADLLTYGYDKLTASALIQAVMHSGGDMNNIADYAAALRKRLTPAPEQVELPPDGEIVRLELGGGSSFRTLTTEELFAEQQPREWLLANFLARHEAAVLVGPSKTLKSSLAVDLCAALASGGKFLGHFAAEKPLRVGFACSSHQQQTLTDLAARWGEARQAAPSRNNLMWLLTTDDPAEPECLGKLRDWITKHELEVVVIDAIRLSSTGKRKQAEALQTLAQCCLDNGATPILCVQTRKEMKPGKLDAAILAGSLDFAQQWLLVNRRQSYAPGSGEHRLWLTLGGYAGQGGEWGVDVDEGRLTDVGQAVPAEMETLASRAAGTACPTTTTGRRWQTIVHEADALQDEAERWKDAALDQRMRSRIRLAMTDLGEAHATKLRVRENCGMNGTKFARAWDRMVAAGEIQKIINEKQFYYPRYRLTAPLIEEKKDAVESRPTNEKNRVSGPVDPQSSTDALQNAPTGQPNLAQGKSPLATQPWVGTCTNDISPIGAI
;
A
#
# COMPACT_ATOMS: atom_id res chain seq x y z
N MET A 1 38.60 15.45 -53.80
CA MET A 1 38.66 14.05 -54.28
C MET A 1 38.63 12.97 -53.18
N ARG A 2 39.28 13.13 -52.02
CA ARG A 2 39.32 12.13 -50.92
C ARG A 2 37.94 11.77 -50.33
N LYS A 3 37.06 12.76 -50.09
CA LYS A 3 35.68 12.56 -49.61
C LYS A 3 34.79 11.78 -50.60
N ALA A 4 35.00 11.96 -51.91
CA ALA A 4 34.25 11.22 -52.93
C ALA A 4 34.69 9.74 -53.02
N ARG A 5 35.98 9.47 -52.82
CA ARG A 5 36.53 8.10 -52.80
C ARG A 5 36.05 7.30 -51.60
N ILE A 6 35.92 7.93 -50.42
CA ILE A 6 35.37 7.34 -49.19
C ILE A 6 33.87 7.02 -49.36
N ARG A 7 33.08 7.93 -49.93
CA ARG A 7 31.65 7.67 -50.21
C ARG A 7 31.44 6.52 -51.21
N ARG A 8 32.32 6.40 -52.22
CA ARG A 8 32.26 5.33 -53.22
C ARG A 8 32.65 3.96 -52.65
N LEU A 9 33.65 3.91 -51.75
CA LEU A 9 34.00 2.70 -51.01
C LEU A 9 32.87 2.27 -50.06
N GLY A 10 32.26 3.22 -49.34
CA GLY A 10 31.13 2.95 -48.44
C GLY A 10 29.85 2.51 -49.16
N ALA A 11 29.66 2.87 -50.43
CA ALA A 11 28.56 2.39 -51.25
C ALA A 11 28.83 0.98 -51.81
N LEU A 12 30.08 0.70 -52.20
CA LEU A 12 30.50 -0.62 -52.70
C LEU A 12 30.48 -1.69 -51.60
N LEU A 13 30.87 -1.35 -50.37
CA LEU A 13 30.80 -2.26 -49.21
C LEU A 13 29.33 -2.59 -48.86
N ARG A 14 28.43 -1.61 -48.90
CA ARG A 14 26.98 -1.81 -48.68
C ARG A 14 26.32 -2.65 -49.77
N ALA A 15 26.73 -2.48 -51.03
CA ALA A 15 26.21 -3.29 -52.14
C ALA A 15 26.71 -4.75 -52.11
N LYS A 16 27.90 -5.00 -51.54
CA LYS A 16 28.48 -6.34 -51.41
C LYS A 16 27.91 -7.09 -50.20
N GLN A 17 27.61 -6.40 -49.09
CA GLN A 17 26.91 -6.97 -47.93
C GLN A 17 25.46 -7.40 -48.24
N LYS A 18 24.76 -6.66 -49.11
CA LYS A 18 23.35 -6.94 -49.45
C LYS A 18 23.14 -8.21 -50.30
N LYS A 19 24.21 -8.86 -50.78
CA LYS A 19 24.13 -10.02 -51.68
C LYS A 19 24.40 -11.38 -51.01
N ASN A 20 24.87 -11.42 -49.75
CA ASN A 20 25.31 -12.68 -49.11
C ASN A 20 24.60 -13.10 -47.80
N SER A 21 23.63 -12.35 -47.28
CA SER A 21 22.95 -12.72 -46.02
C SER A 21 21.50 -13.16 -46.28
N LYS A 22 21.25 -14.46 -46.20
CA LYS A 22 19.90 -15.01 -45.99
C LYS A 22 19.77 -15.39 -44.52
N GLN A 23 19.25 -14.42 -43.77
CA GLN A 23 18.42 -14.54 -42.57
C GLN A 23 19.04 -15.06 -41.26
N ALA A 24 20.20 -15.73 -41.25
CA ALA A 24 20.94 -16.03 -40.02
C ALA A 24 21.88 -14.89 -39.56
N ASP A 25 22.45 -14.12 -40.51
CA ASP A 25 23.43 -13.06 -40.20
C ASP A 25 22.82 -11.77 -39.61
N ASN A 26 21.51 -11.55 -39.77
CA ASN A 26 20.90 -10.27 -39.37
C ASN A 26 20.73 -10.13 -37.85
N THR A 27 20.58 -11.24 -37.12
CA THR A 27 20.44 -11.20 -35.66
C THR A 27 21.75 -10.79 -35.01
N THR A 28 22.86 -11.40 -35.44
CA THR A 28 24.20 -11.08 -34.94
C THR A 28 24.54 -9.62 -35.22
N ALA A 29 24.34 -9.13 -36.45
CA ALA A 29 24.62 -7.73 -36.79
C ALA A 29 23.77 -6.72 -35.99
N HIS A 30 22.52 -7.05 -35.67
CA HIS A 30 21.67 -6.22 -34.82
C HIS A 30 22.16 -6.23 -33.36
N GLU A 31 22.54 -7.40 -32.86
CA GLU A 31 23.08 -7.58 -31.52
C GLU A 31 24.40 -6.84 -31.28
N GLU A 32 25.29 -6.86 -32.27
CA GLU A 32 26.54 -6.10 -32.28
C GLU A 32 26.27 -4.59 -32.27
N LEU A 33 25.27 -4.14 -33.03
CA LEU A 33 24.86 -2.74 -33.06
C LEU A 33 24.34 -2.28 -31.69
N VAL A 34 23.54 -3.09 -31.00
CA VAL A 34 23.03 -2.74 -29.65
C VAL A 34 24.17 -2.60 -28.64
N GLU A 35 25.18 -3.47 -28.68
CA GLU A 35 26.39 -3.33 -27.84
C GLU A 35 27.11 -2.01 -28.10
N ALA A 36 27.36 -1.70 -29.37
CA ALA A 36 28.05 -0.48 -29.76
C ALA A 36 27.26 0.77 -29.37
N GLN A 37 25.93 0.75 -29.53
CA GLN A 37 25.06 1.87 -29.16
C GLN A 37 25.04 2.13 -27.65
N TRP A 38 24.99 1.07 -26.85
CA TRP A 38 25.07 1.19 -25.41
C TRP A 38 26.43 1.72 -24.96
N LEU A 39 27.53 1.20 -25.54
CA LEU A 39 28.88 1.70 -25.23
C LEU A 39 29.08 3.16 -25.65
N ALA A 40 28.52 3.57 -26.79
CA ALA A 40 28.56 4.97 -27.21
C ALA A 40 27.87 5.89 -26.17
N CYS A 41 26.73 5.48 -25.62
CA CYS A 41 26.08 6.19 -24.51
C CYS A 41 27.00 6.29 -23.29
N MET A 42 27.66 5.21 -22.89
CA MET A 42 28.59 5.19 -21.75
C MET A 42 29.85 6.05 -21.94
N MET A 43 30.32 6.16 -23.18
CA MET A 43 31.45 7.01 -23.53
C MET A 43 31.06 8.49 -23.56
N MET A 44 29.84 8.82 -23.99
CA MET A 44 29.32 10.20 -23.99
C MET A 44 28.87 10.68 -22.60
N TYR A 45 28.36 9.78 -21.76
CA TYR A 45 27.80 10.08 -20.42
C TYR A 45 28.43 9.19 -19.35
N PRO A 46 29.68 9.49 -18.98
CA PRO A 46 30.45 8.78 -17.99
C PRO A 46 29.78 8.36 -16.68
N GLU A 47 29.15 9.30 -16.04
CA GLU A 47 28.51 9.21 -14.74
C GLU A 47 27.50 8.05 -14.66
N ARG A 48 26.86 7.72 -15.80
CA ARG A 48 25.88 6.65 -15.94
C ARG A 48 26.47 5.25 -15.81
N LEU A 49 27.79 5.09 -15.95
CA LEU A 49 28.44 3.79 -15.81
C LEU A 49 28.22 3.18 -14.42
N SER A 50 28.08 4.02 -13.39
CA SER A 50 27.79 3.60 -12.01
C SER A 50 26.36 3.06 -11.83
N GLU A 51 25.39 3.69 -12.50
CA GLU A 51 23.97 3.33 -12.40
C GLU A 51 23.60 2.14 -13.31
N ASP A 52 24.20 2.08 -14.50
CA ASP A 52 23.79 1.17 -15.58
C ASP A 52 24.81 0.05 -15.85
N ALA A 53 25.78 -0.20 -14.98
CA ALA A 53 26.80 -1.22 -15.17
C ALA A 53 26.22 -2.59 -15.60
N LEU A 54 26.89 -3.22 -16.57
CA LEU A 54 26.53 -4.53 -17.12
C LEU A 54 27.65 -5.54 -16.85
N PRO A 55 27.36 -6.84 -16.62
CA PRO A 55 28.40 -7.86 -16.51
C PRO A 55 29.18 -8.02 -17.83
N LEU A 56 30.51 -8.18 -17.77
CA LEU A 56 31.37 -8.32 -18.97
C LEU A 56 30.92 -9.42 -19.94
N GLN A 57 30.22 -10.45 -19.43
CA GLN A 57 29.74 -11.58 -20.22
C GLN A 57 28.63 -11.22 -21.20
N VAL A 58 27.98 -10.06 -21.08
CA VAL A 58 26.93 -9.64 -22.02
C VAL A 58 27.48 -9.21 -23.40
N PHE A 59 28.76 -8.84 -23.49
CA PHE A 59 29.41 -8.36 -24.70
C PHE A 59 29.99 -9.55 -25.49
N ARG A 60 29.42 -9.82 -26.67
CA ARG A 60 29.84 -10.89 -27.57
C ARG A 60 31.00 -10.46 -28.46
N VAL A 61 31.04 -9.19 -28.84
CA VAL A 61 32.13 -8.66 -29.65
C VAL A 61 33.36 -8.43 -28.76
N PRO A 62 34.49 -9.12 -29.00
CA PRO A 62 35.65 -9.02 -28.11
C PRO A 62 36.13 -7.59 -27.90
N CYS A 63 36.20 -6.78 -28.97
CA CYS A 63 36.65 -5.39 -28.84
C CYS A 63 35.67 -4.50 -28.06
N HIS A 64 34.35 -4.74 -28.12
CA HIS A 64 33.39 -4.03 -27.28
C HIS A 64 33.58 -4.36 -25.79
N ARG A 65 33.80 -5.64 -25.50
CA ARG A 65 34.10 -6.10 -24.13
C ARG A 65 35.38 -5.46 -23.59
N ASP A 66 36.42 -5.38 -24.39
CA ASP A 66 37.70 -4.78 -23.99
C ASP A 66 37.57 -3.26 -23.77
N ILE A 67 36.83 -2.55 -24.64
CA ILE A 67 36.47 -1.13 -24.44
C ILE A 67 35.71 -0.95 -23.14
N TYR A 68 34.72 -1.80 -22.87
CA TYR A 68 33.92 -1.72 -21.65
C TYR A 68 34.76 -1.97 -20.39
N SER A 69 35.66 -2.96 -20.45
CA SER A 69 36.58 -3.29 -19.36
C SER A 69 37.52 -2.11 -19.05
N ALA A 70 38.05 -1.45 -20.08
CA ALA A 70 38.84 -0.23 -19.92
C ALA A 70 38.02 0.91 -19.29
N LEU A 71 36.79 1.16 -19.78
CA LEU A 71 35.89 2.17 -19.20
C LEU A 71 35.59 1.92 -17.71
N LEU A 72 35.37 0.67 -17.31
CA LEU A 72 35.18 0.29 -15.91
C LEU A 72 36.45 0.56 -15.08
N GLY A 73 37.62 0.24 -15.61
CA GLY A 73 38.91 0.53 -14.96
C GLY A 73 39.08 2.02 -14.66
N LEU A 74 38.84 2.87 -15.67
CA LEU A 74 38.93 4.33 -15.52
C LEU A 74 37.92 4.89 -14.52
N HIS A 75 36.71 4.34 -14.49
CA HIS A 75 35.70 4.76 -13.54
C HIS A 75 36.08 4.42 -12.09
N LEU A 76 36.69 3.24 -11.86
CA LEU A 76 37.13 2.81 -10.53
C LEU A 76 38.32 3.63 -10.01
N THR A 77 39.17 4.16 -10.89
CA THR A 77 40.29 5.02 -10.48
C THR A 77 39.84 6.43 -10.08
N GLY A 78 38.56 6.78 -10.26
CA GLY A 78 38.01 8.08 -9.89
C GLY A 78 38.50 9.23 -10.77
N ASP A 79 39.05 8.92 -11.94
CA ASP A 79 39.51 9.91 -12.91
C ASP A 79 38.31 10.32 -13.78
N GLU A 80 37.55 11.31 -13.29
CA GLU A 80 36.33 11.79 -13.95
C GLU A 80 36.64 12.54 -15.25
N ASP A 81 37.87 13.05 -15.40
CA ASP A 81 38.38 13.65 -16.63
C ASP A 81 38.83 12.54 -17.59
N ARG A 82 37.84 11.86 -18.17
CA ARG A 82 38.02 10.78 -19.14
C ARG A 82 38.69 11.26 -20.40
N ASP A 83 40.03 11.26 -20.42
CA ASP A 83 40.77 11.53 -21.64
C ASP A 83 40.68 10.30 -22.56
N ASP A 84 40.22 10.52 -23.80
CA ASP A 84 40.33 9.55 -24.90
C ASP A 84 41.74 8.96 -24.98
N GLN A 85 42.77 9.71 -24.56
CA GLN A 85 44.15 9.24 -24.47
C GLN A 85 44.36 8.11 -23.47
N GLN A 86 43.69 8.14 -22.32
CA GLN A 86 43.83 7.10 -21.29
C GLN A 86 43.06 5.84 -21.70
N LEU A 87 41.86 5.98 -22.27
CA LEU A 87 41.15 4.85 -22.88
C LEU A 87 41.96 4.21 -24.01
N LEU A 88 42.62 5.04 -24.85
CA LEU A 88 43.56 4.55 -25.86
C LEU A 88 44.73 3.80 -25.22
N ALA A 89 45.34 4.34 -24.16
CA ALA A 89 46.45 3.70 -23.46
C ALA A 89 46.05 2.33 -22.91
N ASP A 90 44.87 2.21 -22.30
CA ASP A 90 44.35 0.95 -21.78
C ASP A 90 44.12 -0.06 -22.90
N LEU A 91 43.54 0.35 -24.04
CA LEU A 91 43.38 -0.53 -25.20
C LEU A 91 44.70 -1.01 -25.79
N LEU A 92 45.79 -0.24 -25.69
CA LEU A 92 47.12 -0.73 -26.07
C LEU A 92 47.55 -1.92 -25.19
N THR A 93 47.17 -1.93 -23.91
CA THR A 93 47.48 -3.05 -23.01
C THR A 93 46.73 -4.34 -23.35
N TYR A 94 45.56 -4.22 -23.98
CA TYR A 94 44.80 -5.34 -24.56
C TYR A 94 45.36 -5.83 -25.91
N GLY A 95 46.46 -5.26 -26.41
CA GLY A 95 47.15 -5.70 -27.62
C GLY A 95 46.71 -5.05 -28.92
N TYR A 96 45.85 -4.03 -28.86
CA TYR A 96 45.51 -3.22 -30.03
C TYR A 96 46.64 -2.22 -30.33
N ASP A 97 46.99 -2.00 -31.60
CA ASP A 97 47.87 -0.87 -31.94
C ASP A 97 47.10 0.46 -31.90
N LYS A 98 47.82 1.59 -31.83
CA LYS A 98 47.22 2.92 -31.67
C LYS A 98 46.21 3.28 -32.77
N LEU A 99 46.46 2.88 -34.01
CA LEU A 99 45.55 3.18 -35.13
C LEU A 99 44.28 2.32 -35.01
N THR A 100 44.42 1.04 -34.68
CA THR A 100 43.29 0.13 -34.48
C THR A 100 42.45 0.54 -33.27
N ALA A 101 43.06 0.83 -32.13
CA ALA A 101 42.36 1.29 -30.92
C ALA A 101 41.56 2.58 -31.18
N SER A 102 42.16 3.56 -31.86
CA SER A 102 41.48 4.80 -32.25
C SER A 102 40.32 4.54 -33.22
N ALA A 103 40.49 3.63 -34.18
CA ALA A 103 39.43 3.27 -35.11
C ALA A 103 38.27 2.55 -34.43
N LEU A 104 38.53 1.69 -33.42
CA LEU A 104 37.51 1.00 -32.63
C LEU A 104 36.69 1.97 -31.79
N ILE A 105 37.35 2.87 -31.05
CA ILE A 105 36.69 3.94 -30.29
C ILE A 105 35.81 4.77 -31.22
N GLN A 106 36.35 5.20 -32.36
CA GLN A 106 35.58 5.95 -33.33
C GLN A 106 34.40 5.15 -33.87
N ALA A 107 34.56 3.86 -34.17
CA ALA A 107 33.47 3.03 -34.68
C ALA A 107 32.30 2.94 -33.68
N VAL A 108 32.59 2.73 -32.38
CA VAL A 108 31.59 2.76 -31.31
C VAL A 108 30.94 4.14 -31.20
N MET A 109 31.71 5.22 -31.17
CA MET A 109 31.13 6.57 -31.13
C MET A 109 30.25 6.89 -32.36
N HIS A 110 30.56 6.30 -33.53
CA HIS A 110 29.79 6.49 -34.76
C HIS A 110 28.55 5.59 -34.89
N SER A 111 28.41 4.51 -34.09
CA SER A 111 27.16 3.72 -34.09
C SER A 111 25.97 4.52 -33.57
N GLY A 112 26.24 5.66 -32.93
CA GLY A 112 25.26 6.49 -32.26
C GLY A 112 24.73 5.80 -31.01
N GLY A 113 23.87 6.47 -30.26
CA GLY A 113 23.20 5.95 -29.08
C GLY A 113 22.29 7.03 -28.55
N ASP A 114 21.01 6.72 -28.36
CA ASP A 114 20.06 7.67 -27.78
C ASP A 114 19.98 7.39 -26.28
N MET A 115 20.31 8.40 -25.46
CA MET A 115 20.23 8.29 -24.00
C MET A 115 18.83 7.93 -23.51
N ASN A 116 17.79 8.29 -24.25
CA ASN A 116 16.42 7.92 -23.90
C ASN A 116 16.16 6.41 -24.01
N ASN A 117 16.98 5.68 -24.77
CA ASN A 117 16.84 4.24 -25.01
C ASN A 117 17.87 3.40 -24.24
N ILE A 118 18.65 4.00 -23.34
CA ILE A 118 19.71 3.32 -22.58
C ILE A 118 19.20 2.10 -21.81
N ALA A 119 18.02 2.21 -21.20
CA ALA A 119 17.37 1.14 -20.45
C ALA A 119 16.97 -0.03 -21.38
N ASP A 120 16.53 0.27 -22.59
CA ASP A 120 16.14 -0.74 -23.58
C ASP A 120 17.36 -1.49 -24.12
N TYR A 121 18.46 -0.77 -24.40
CA TYR A 121 19.73 -1.39 -24.77
C TYR A 121 20.26 -2.30 -23.64
N ALA A 122 20.26 -1.82 -22.39
CA ALA A 122 20.69 -2.59 -21.24
C ALA A 122 19.82 -3.84 -21.02
N ALA A 123 18.49 -3.72 -21.17
CA ALA A 123 17.57 -4.84 -21.09
C ALA A 123 17.83 -5.89 -22.19
N ALA A 124 18.07 -5.44 -23.43
CA ALA A 124 18.41 -6.32 -24.54
C ALA A 124 19.72 -7.08 -24.31
N LEU A 125 20.74 -6.43 -23.74
CA LEU A 125 22.01 -7.06 -23.37
C LEU A 125 21.86 -8.05 -22.21
N ARG A 126 21.14 -7.68 -21.14
CA ARG A 126 20.90 -8.56 -19.97
C ARG A 126 20.12 -9.82 -20.33
N LYS A 127 19.24 -9.77 -21.33
CA LYS A 127 18.50 -10.94 -21.83
C LYS A 127 19.42 -12.09 -22.26
N ARG A 128 20.68 -11.80 -22.57
CA ARG A 128 21.69 -12.81 -22.95
C ARG A 128 22.25 -13.61 -21.78
N LEU A 129 22.15 -13.09 -20.56
CA LEU A 129 22.58 -13.80 -19.34
C LEU A 129 21.55 -14.85 -18.93
N THR A 130 20.31 -14.72 -19.37
CA THR A 130 19.32 -15.77 -19.20
C THR A 130 19.71 -16.92 -20.12
N PRO A 131 20.09 -18.10 -19.58
CA PRO A 131 20.38 -19.25 -20.42
C PRO A 131 19.15 -19.49 -21.31
N ALA A 132 19.37 -19.62 -22.62
CA ALA A 132 18.31 -20.08 -23.50
C ALA A 132 17.79 -21.40 -22.91
N PRO A 133 16.47 -21.63 -22.84
CA PRO A 133 15.95 -22.90 -22.37
C PRO A 133 16.53 -23.96 -23.30
N GLU A 134 17.53 -24.70 -22.80
CA GLU A 134 18.14 -25.81 -23.52
C GLU A 134 17.00 -26.75 -23.89
N GLN A 135 16.73 -26.85 -25.20
CA GLN A 135 15.95 -27.96 -25.70
C GLN A 135 16.82 -29.19 -25.46
N VAL A 136 16.58 -29.85 -24.32
CA VAL A 136 17.18 -31.12 -23.98
C VAL A 136 16.69 -32.13 -25.01
N GLU A 137 17.44 -32.28 -26.10
CA GLU A 137 17.34 -33.46 -26.95
C GLU A 137 17.83 -34.63 -26.10
N LEU A 138 16.86 -35.38 -25.55
CA LEU A 138 17.11 -36.62 -24.82
C LEU A 138 17.82 -37.61 -25.76
N PRO A 139 19.06 -38.03 -25.45
CA PRO A 139 19.70 -39.11 -26.20
C PRO A 139 18.91 -40.41 -25.98
N PRO A 140 18.77 -41.26 -27.01
CA PRO A 140 17.91 -42.44 -26.95
C PRO A 140 18.42 -43.57 -26.06
N ASP A 141 19.69 -43.55 -25.62
CA ASP A 141 20.27 -44.66 -24.84
C ASP A 141 20.90 -44.19 -23.53
N GLY A 142 20.05 -44.20 -22.49
CA GLY A 142 20.30 -44.71 -21.13
C GLY A 142 21.70 -44.78 -20.55
N GLU A 143 22.40 -43.65 -20.36
CA GLU A 143 23.23 -43.45 -19.16
C GLU A 143 23.35 -41.95 -18.86
N ILE A 144 22.61 -41.47 -17.86
CA ILE A 144 22.61 -40.06 -17.45
C ILE A 144 23.89 -39.82 -16.64
N VAL A 145 25.00 -39.53 -17.32
CA VAL A 145 26.17 -38.90 -16.69
C VAL A 145 25.82 -37.42 -16.50
N ARG A 146 25.35 -37.08 -15.30
CA ARG A 146 25.20 -35.68 -14.86
C ARG A 146 26.59 -35.04 -14.82
N LEU A 147 26.95 -34.36 -15.92
CA LEU A 147 28.04 -33.41 -15.92
C LEU A 147 27.63 -32.22 -15.06
N GLU A 148 28.16 -32.15 -13.84
CA GLU A 148 28.09 -30.97 -12.98
C GLU A 148 28.93 -29.85 -13.60
N LEU A 149 28.35 -29.14 -14.56
CA LEU A 149 28.87 -27.85 -15.00
C LEU A 149 28.50 -26.82 -13.92
N GLY A 150 29.52 -26.36 -13.19
CA GLY A 150 29.45 -25.47 -12.03
C GLY A 150 28.89 -24.07 -12.32
N GLY A 151 27.61 -23.99 -12.65
CA GLY A 151 26.74 -22.87 -12.32
C GLY A 151 25.90 -23.29 -11.14
N GLY A 152 26.23 -22.83 -9.93
CA GLY A 152 25.52 -23.22 -8.70
C GLY A 152 24.02 -22.99 -8.85
N SER A 153 23.26 -24.06 -9.06
CA SER A 153 21.81 -23.97 -9.15
C SER A 153 21.29 -23.48 -7.81
N SER A 154 20.44 -22.45 -7.79
CA SER A 154 19.76 -21.98 -6.57
C SER A 154 18.78 -23.01 -6.00
N PHE A 155 18.59 -24.14 -6.66
CA PHE A 155 17.76 -25.24 -6.19
C PHE A 155 18.53 -26.09 -5.21
N ARG A 156 18.01 -26.15 -3.99
CA ARG A 156 18.48 -27.05 -2.94
C ARG A 156 17.60 -28.30 -2.95
N THR A 157 18.23 -29.48 -3.00
CA THR A 157 17.53 -30.76 -2.83
C THR A 157 17.76 -31.24 -1.40
N LEU A 158 16.67 -31.60 -0.71
CA LEU A 158 16.70 -32.20 0.63
C LEU A 158 15.87 -33.49 0.59
N THR A 159 16.34 -34.50 1.28
CA THR A 159 15.53 -35.68 1.63
C THR A 159 14.49 -35.31 2.69
N THR A 160 13.47 -36.15 2.87
CA THR A 160 12.47 -35.95 3.92
C THR A 160 13.10 -35.91 5.33
N GLU A 161 14.14 -36.71 5.56
CA GLU A 161 14.86 -36.73 6.85
C GLU A 161 15.64 -35.43 7.08
N GLU A 162 16.38 -34.95 6.07
CA GLU A 162 17.07 -33.66 6.14
C GLU A 162 16.08 -32.50 6.32
N LEU A 163 14.93 -32.53 5.64
CA LEU A 163 13.88 -31.52 5.79
C LEU A 163 13.35 -31.46 7.24
N PHE A 164 13.14 -32.61 7.88
CA PHE A 164 12.74 -32.64 9.29
C PHE A 164 13.87 -32.25 10.24
N ALA A 165 15.10 -32.64 9.95
CA ALA A 165 16.27 -32.26 10.76
C ALA A 165 16.53 -30.75 10.72
N GLU A 166 16.20 -30.08 9.60
CA GLU A 166 16.31 -28.63 9.43
C GLU A 166 15.11 -27.85 9.96
N GLN A 167 14.05 -28.53 10.38
CA GLN A 167 12.87 -27.86 10.89
C GLN A 167 13.20 -27.17 12.22
N GLN A 168 13.40 -25.86 12.15
CA GLN A 168 13.55 -25.05 13.36
C GLN A 168 12.17 -24.83 14.01
N PRO A 169 12.10 -24.83 15.35
CA PRO A 169 10.89 -24.42 16.04
C PRO A 169 10.54 -22.98 15.64
N ARG A 170 9.27 -22.76 15.33
CA ARG A 170 8.79 -21.45 14.91
C ARG A 170 8.87 -20.46 16.07
N GLU A 171 9.55 -19.35 15.85
CA GLU A 171 9.59 -18.23 16.78
C GLU A 171 8.39 -17.29 16.55
N TRP A 172 7.84 -16.74 17.63
CA TRP A 172 6.70 -15.84 17.57
C TRP A 172 7.06 -14.44 18.08
N LEU A 173 6.53 -13.41 17.43
CA LEU A 173 6.50 -12.05 17.95
C LEU A 173 5.39 -11.91 19.01
N LEU A 174 4.23 -12.48 18.68
CA LEU A 174 3.05 -12.62 19.53
C LEU A 174 2.58 -14.07 19.40
N ALA A 175 2.56 -14.83 20.49
CA ALA A 175 2.30 -16.27 20.47
C ALA A 175 0.98 -16.62 19.75
N ASN A 176 1.04 -17.53 18.77
CA ASN A 176 -0.09 -17.93 17.90
C ASN A 176 -0.77 -16.76 17.16
N PHE A 177 -0.09 -15.61 17.03
CA PHE A 177 -0.66 -14.41 16.43
C PHE A 177 0.22 -13.84 15.33
N LEU A 178 1.51 -13.57 15.59
CA LEU A 178 2.47 -13.13 14.58
C LEU A 178 3.77 -13.93 14.67
N ALA A 179 4.16 -14.59 13.58
CA ALA A 179 5.41 -15.33 13.47
C ALA A 179 6.59 -14.38 13.18
N ARG A 180 7.77 -14.72 13.70
CA ARG A 180 9.02 -14.00 13.40
C ARG A 180 9.53 -14.38 12.01
N HIS A 181 10.24 -13.46 11.35
CA HIS A 181 10.87 -13.65 10.03
C HIS A 181 9.90 -13.95 8.86
N GLU A 182 8.60 -13.77 9.07
CA GLU A 182 7.57 -13.88 8.02
C GLU A 182 7.02 -12.48 7.73
N ALA A 183 6.97 -12.08 6.45
CA ALA A 183 6.47 -10.76 6.09
C ALA A 183 4.99 -10.62 6.43
N ALA A 184 4.63 -9.56 7.16
CA ALA A 184 3.28 -9.28 7.60
C ALA A 184 2.69 -8.04 6.93
N VAL A 185 1.37 -8.02 6.75
CA VAL A 185 0.63 -6.84 6.29
C VAL A 185 -0.51 -6.48 7.23
N LEU A 186 -0.66 -5.19 7.55
CA LEU A 186 -1.83 -4.62 8.23
C LEU A 186 -2.70 -3.90 7.20
N VAL A 187 -3.78 -4.54 6.75
CA VAL A 187 -4.58 -4.10 5.60
C VAL A 187 -5.94 -3.59 6.05
N GLY A 188 -6.39 -2.47 5.47
CA GLY A 188 -7.72 -1.96 5.78
C GLY A 188 -8.09 -0.68 5.03
N PRO A 189 -9.39 -0.33 4.95
CA PRO A 189 -9.85 0.91 4.33
C PRO A 189 -9.24 2.18 4.91
N SER A 190 -9.45 3.30 4.23
CA SER A 190 -9.06 4.60 4.77
C SER A 190 -9.75 4.83 6.13
N LYS A 191 -9.02 5.46 7.06
CA LYS A 191 -9.52 5.86 8.38
C LYS A 191 -10.09 4.70 9.23
N THR A 192 -9.50 3.50 9.15
CA THR A 192 -9.80 2.36 10.04
C THR A 192 -8.77 2.15 11.15
N LEU A 193 -8.09 3.23 11.56
CA LEU A 193 -7.08 3.24 12.64
C LEU A 193 -5.82 2.39 12.40
N LYS A 194 -5.47 2.04 11.16
CA LYS A 194 -4.26 1.25 10.86
C LYS A 194 -2.99 1.80 11.54
N SER A 195 -2.69 3.09 11.36
CA SER A 195 -1.49 3.70 11.96
C SER A 195 -1.55 3.66 13.50
N SER A 196 -2.72 3.88 14.12
CA SER A 196 -2.87 3.79 15.58
C SER A 196 -2.69 2.35 16.10
N LEU A 197 -3.27 1.36 15.41
CA LEU A 197 -3.08 -0.06 15.71
C LEU A 197 -1.62 -0.49 15.53
N ALA A 198 -0.95 0.02 14.50
CA ALA A 198 0.46 -0.24 14.24
C ALA A 198 1.36 0.32 15.35
N VAL A 199 1.07 1.53 15.85
CA VAL A 199 1.75 2.10 17.01
C VAL A 199 1.49 1.26 18.27
N ASP A 200 0.24 0.83 18.50
CA ASP A 200 -0.12 -0.04 19.63
C ASP A 200 0.60 -1.40 19.59
N LEU A 201 0.76 -1.96 18.39
CA LEU A 201 1.53 -3.18 18.13
C LEU A 201 3.02 -2.96 18.40
N CYS A 202 3.61 -1.92 17.82
CA CYS A 202 5.03 -1.60 18.02
C CYS A 202 5.36 -1.44 19.49
N ALA A 203 4.52 -0.72 20.22
CA ALA A 203 4.76 -0.44 21.61
C ALA A 203 4.51 -1.67 22.49
N ALA A 204 3.60 -2.58 22.12
CA ALA A 204 3.49 -3.90 22.74
C ALA A 204 4.76 -4.73 22.55
N LEU A 205 5.26 -4.83 21.31
CA LEU A 205 6.47 -5.58 20.98
C LEU A 205 7.71 -4.98 21.65
N ALA A 206 7.86 -3.66 21.64
CA ALA A 206 9.01 -2.97 22.25
C ALA A 206 9.08 -3.12 23.77
N SER A 207 7.91 -3.20 24.43
CA SER A 207 7.80 -3.34 25.88
C SER A 207 7.74 -4.79 26.37
N GLY A 208 7.48 -5.77 25.50
CA GLY A 208 7.06 -7.12 25.93
C GLY A 208 5.65 -7.14 26.55
N GLY A 209 4.83 -6.12 26.27
CA GLY A 209 3.48 -5.96 26.78
C GLY A 209 2.42 -6.69 25.95
N LYS A 210 1.17 -6.22 26.01
CA LYS A 210 0.03 -6.83 25.31
C LYS A 210 -0.54 -5.96 24.21
N PHE A 211 -0.46 -6.36 22.94
CA PHE A 211 -1.17 -5.72 21.84
C PHE A 211 -2.68 -5.75 22.08
N LEU A 212 -3.35 -4.60 21.95
CA LEU A 212 -4.77 -4.38 22.28
C LEU A 212 -5.15 -4.80 23.71
N GLY A 213 -4.19 -4.81 24.64
CA GLY A 213 -4.39 -5.31 26.00
C GLY A 213 -4.62 -6.83 26.09
N HIS A 214 -4.58 -7.56 24.97
CA HIS A 214 -4.96 -8.96 24.89
C HIS A 214 -3.79 -9.86 24.45
N PHE A 215 -3.14 -9.58 23.31
CA PHE A 215 -2.13 -10.44 22.71
C PHE A 215 -0.74 -10.13 23.26
N ALA A 216 -0.20 -11.00 24.12
CA ALA A 216 1.09 -10.78 24.77
C ALA A 216 2.28 -11.02 23.82
N ALA A 217 3.26 -10.13 23.87
CA ALA A 217 4.59 -10.37 23.29
C ALA A 217 5.37 -11.36 24.14
N GLU A 218 6.13 -12.25 23.48
CA GLU A 218 6.93 -13.26 24.18
C GLU A 218 8.06 -12.61 24.99
N LYS A 219 8.64 -11.53 24.44
CA LYS A 219 9.70 -10.74 25.05
C LYS A 219 9.69 -9.31 24.51
N PRO A 220 10.33 -8.36 25.20
CA PRO A 220 10.65 -7.05 24.62
C PRO A 220 11.57 -7.21 23.40
N LEU A 221 11.27 -6.50 22.31
CA LEU A 221 12.01 -6.54 21.04
C LEU A 221 12.52 -5.16 20.66
N ARG A 222 13.54 -5.09 19.81
CA ARG A 222 13.94 -3.83 19.16
C ARG A 222 13.06 -3.57 17.94
N VAL A 223 12.24 -2.53 18.03
CA VAL A 223 11.20 -2.24 17.05
C VAL A 223 11.45 -0.90 16.39
N GLY A 224 11.45 -0.90 15.06
CA GLY A 224 11.41 0.32 14.25
C GLY A 224 9.99 0.62 13.76
N PHE A 225 9.61 1.89 13.79
CA PHE A 225 8.44 2.41 13.07
C PHE A 225 8.89 3.43 12.02
N ALA A 226 8.69 3.12 10.75
CA ALA A 226 9.03 3.98 9.62
C ALA A 226 7.78 4.60 9.00
N CYS A 227 7.78 5.91 8.80
CA CYS A 227 6.64 6.63 8.24
C CYS A 227 7.03 7.97 7.62
N SER A 228 6.06 8.68 7.05
CA SER A 228 6.27 10.00 6.48
C SER A 228 6.50 11.05 7.58
N SER A 229 7.44 11.97 7.37
CA SER A 229 7.73 13.11 8.25
C SER A 229 6.51 14.00 8.49
N HIS A 230 5.57 14.07 7.54
CA HIS A 230 4.31 14.80 7.68
C HIS A 230 3.36 14.25 8.76
N GLN A 231 3.61 13.03 9.27
CA GLN A 231 2.80 12.40 10.32
C GLN A 231 3.37 12.60 11.72
N GLN A 232 4.51 13.30 11.87
CA GLN A 232 5.23 13.41 13.14
C GLN A 232 4.33 13.86 14.30
N GLN A 233 3.56 14.94 14.13
CA GLN A 233 2.70 15.45 15.20
C GLN A 233 1.62 14.44 15.61
N THR A 234 0.98 13.79 14.63
CA THR A 234 -0.04 12.76 14.88
C THR A 234 0.56 11.54 15.59
N LEU A 235 1.78 11.14 15.24
CA LEU A 235 2.46 10.00 15.86
C LEU A 235 2.96 10.31 17.26
N THR A 236 3.46 11.52 17.51
CA THR A 236 3.80 11.97 18.86
C THR A 236 2.56 11.93 19.77
N ASP A 237 1.41 12.40 19.27
CA ASP A 237 0.14 12.31 20.00
C ASP A 237 -0.28 10.86 20.26
N LEU A 238 -0.22 9.99 19.25
CA LEU A 238 -0.53 8.57 19.39
C LEU A 238 0.38 7.87 20.41
N ALA A 239 1.69 8.12 20.34
CA ALA A 239 2.67 7.56 21.25
C ALA A 239 2.44 8.03 22.69
N ALA A 240 2.08 9.30 22.90
CA ALA A 240 1.74 9.84 24.21
C ALA A 240 0.49 9.17 24.79
N ARG A 241 -0.61 9.14 24.02
CA ARG A 241 -1.88 8.51 24.45
C ARG A 241 -1.72 7.04 24.78
N TRP A 242 -0.95 6.33 23.97
CA TRP A 242 -0.64 4.93 24.21
C TRP A 242 0.20 4.75 25.48
N GLY A 243 1.20 5.61 25.71
CA GLY A 243 2.06 5.57 26.89
C GLY A 243 1.29 5.77 28.18
N GLU A 244 0.31 6.70 28.18
CA GLU A 244 -0.60 6.92 29.30
C GLU A 244 -1.51 5.72 29.55
N ALA A 245 -2.05 5.12 28.49
CA ALA A 245 -2.99 4.00 28.61
C ALA A 245 -2.38 2.73 29.21
N ARG A 246 -1.07 2.51 29.03
CA ARG A 246 -0.44 1.22 29.33
C ARG A 246 0.16 1.09 30.73
N GLN A 247 0.18 2.15 31.54
CA GLN A 247 0.74 2.25 32.92
C GLN A 247 2.23 1.87 33.08
N ALA A 248 2.74 0.94 32.28
CA ALA A 248 4.15 0.66 32.08
C ALA A 248 4.65 1.57 30.95
N ALA A 249 5.48 2.56 31.29
CA ALA A 249 6.29 3.20 30.29
C ALA A 249 7.15 2.09 29.64
N PRO A 250 7.03 1.85 28.32
CA PRO A 250 8.00 1.00 27.64
C PRO A 250 9.38 1.50 27.99
N SER A 251 10.36 0.61 27.97
CA SER A 251 11.72 1.06 27.70
C SER A 251 11.67 1.86 26.40
N ARG A 252 11.70 3.20 26.51
CA ARG A 252 11.64 4.13 25.36
C ARG A 252 12.79 3.89 24.39
N ASN A 253 13.79 3.11 24.81
CA ASN A 253 14.98 2.77 24.05
C ASN A 253 14.74 1.65 23.03
N ASN A 254 13.66 0.86 23.17
CA ASN A 254 13.36 -0.27 22.29
C ASN A 254 12.46 0.08 21.11
N LEU A 255 11.84 1.27 21.10
CA LEU A 255 11.00 1.73 20.01
C LEU A 255 11.64 2.93 19.32
N MET A 256 12.02 2.76 18.06
CA MET A 256 12.73 3.76 17.28
C MET A 256 11.88 4.23 16.12
N TRP A 257 11.99 5.52 15.78
CA TRP A 257 11.17 6.16 14.76
C TRP A 257 12.04 6.63 13.61
N LEU A 258 11.70 6.22 12.39
CA LEU A 258 12.29 6.72 11.16
C LEU A 258 11.27 7.58 10.42
N LEU A 259 11.53 8.87 10.33
CA LEU A 259 10.69 9.84 9.62
C LEU A 259 11.36 10.19 8.30
N THR A 260 10.72 9.88 7.18
CA THR A 260 11.24 10.19 5.83
C THR A 260 10.31 11.14 5.08
N THR A 261 10.87 12.06 4.29
CA THR A 261 10.14 12.88 3.32
C THR A 261 9.92 12.14 2.00
N ASP A 262 10.82 11.21 1.69
CA ASP A 262 10.97 10.59 0.39
C ASP A 262 10.15 9.29 0.32
N ASP A 263 9.92 8.75 -0.88
CA ASP A 263 9.23 7.48 -1.03
C ASP A 263 10.11 6.35 -0.45
N PRO A 264 9.63 5.58 0.55
CA PRO A 264 10.46 4.58 1.21
C PRO A 264 10.96 3.48 0.25
N ALA A 265 10.29 3.26 -0.89
CA ALA A 265 10.68 2.24 -1.86
C ALA A 265 11.75 2.71 -2.87
N GLU A 266 12.16 3.98 -2.84
CA GLU A 266 13.24 4.46 -3.70
C GLU A 266 14.58 3.82 -3.31
N PRO A 267 15.47 3.51 -4.28
CA PRO A 267 16.74 2.83 -4.01
C PRO A 267 17.61 3.49 -2.93
N GLU A 268 17.69 4.82 -2.93
CA GLU A 268 18.42 5.58 -1.91
C GLU A 268 17.81 5.40 -0.51
N CYS A 269 16.48 5.38 -0.43
CA CYS A 269 15.74 5.15 0.81
C CYS A 269 15.91 3.73 1.32
N LEU A 270 16.04 2.74 0.43
CA LEU A 270 16.33 1.36 0.82
C LEU A 270 17.72 1.21 1.46
N GLY A 271 18.72 1.94 0.96
CA GLY A 271 20.05 2.03 1.59
C GLY A 271 19.96 2.61 3.01
N LYS A 272 19.26 3.74 3.16
CA LYS A 272 19.03 4.37 4.47
C LYS A 272 18.26 3.45 5.43
N LEU A 273 17.26 2.72 4.92
CA LEU A 273 16.48 1.76 5.71
C LEU A 273 17.35 0.60 6.20
N ARG A 274 18.18 0.04 5.32
CA ARG A 274 19.17 -0.99 5.66
C ARG A 274 20.12 -0.51 6.76
N ASP A 275 20.73 0.65 6.57
CA ASP A 275 21.67 1.22 7.52
C ASP A 275 21.00 1.47 8.87
N TRP A 276 19.75 1.93 8.87
CA TRP A 276 18.97 2.14 10.07
C TRP A 276 18.65 0.82 10.80
N ILE A 277 18.24 -0.23 10.09
CA ILE A 277 18.00 -1.57 10.65
C ILE A 277 19.27 -2.11 11.29
N THR A 278 20.39 -2.07 10.59
CA THR A 278 21.68 -2.59 11.07
C THR A 278 22.20 -1.77 12.26
N LYS A 279 22.21 -0.44 12.16
CA LYS A 279 22.70 0.46 13.21
C LYS A 279 21.98 0.27 14.54
N HIS A 280 20.69 -0.01 14.48
CA HIS A 280 19.85 -0.16 15.66
C HIS A 280 19.51 -1.62 15.99
N GLU A 281 20.03 -2.54 15.18
CA GLU A 281 19.82 -3.98 15.24
C GLU A 281 18.34 -4.35 15.40
N LEU A 282 17.48 -3.71 14.59
CA LEU A 282 16.03 -3.86 14.69
C LEU A 282 15.61 -5.30 14.40
N GLU A 283 14.73 -5.86 15.24
CA GLU A 283 14.18 -7.20 15.07
C GLU A 283 12.84 -7.18 14.33
N VAL A 284 12.11 -6.07 14.42
CA VAL A 284 10.83 -5.82 13.76
C VAL A 284 10.82 -4.42 13.17
N VAL A 285 10.35 -4.28 11.94
CA VAL A 285 10.19 -2.98 11.28
C VAL A 285 8.76 -2.85 10.80
N VAL A 286 8.06 -1.85 11.31
CA VAL A 286 6.69 -1.52 10.89
C VAL A 286 6.74 -0.29 9.99
N ILE A 287 6.17 -0.39 8.80
CA ILE A 287 6.22 0.68 7.80
C ILE A 287 4.80 1.15 7.47
N ASP A 288 4.50 2.43 7.71
CA ASP A 288 3.25 3.05 7.26
C ASP A 288 3.34 3.44 5.78
N ALA A 289 2.99 2.49 4.90
CA ALA A 289 3.07 2.63 3.45
C ALA A 289 1.86 3.36 2.83
N ILE A 290 1.04 4.07 3.62
CA ILE A 290 -0.15 4.80 3.15
C ILE A 290 0.16 5.79 2.00
N ARG A 291 1.41 6.25 1.88
CA ARG A 291 1.85 7.22 0.87
C ARG A 291 2.92 6.72 -0.09
N LEU A 292 2.98 5.42 -0.40
CA LEU A 292 3.77 4.98 -1.55
C LEU A 292 3.28 5.75 -2.79
N SER A 293 4.17 6.51 -3.42
CA SER A 293 3.86 7.49 -4.47
C SER A 293 3.46 6.85 -5.79
N SER A 294 3.65 5.52 -5.92
CA SER A 294 3.38 4.80 -7.15
C SER A 294 1.88 4.75 -7.46
N THR A 295 1.50 5.20 -8.65
CA THR A 295 0.11 5.20 -9.13
C THR A 295 -0.34 3.85 -9.71
N GLY A 296 0.59 2.93 -9.95
CA GLY A 296 0.33 1.65 -10.61
C GLY A 296 0.23 0.48 -9.63
N LYS A 297 -0.81 -0.37 -9.79
CA LYS A 297 -1.05 -1.57 -8.95
C LYS A 297 0.16 -2.49 -8.83
N ARG A 298 0.80 -2.78 -9.96
CA ARG A 298 1.96 -3.68 -10.05
C ARG A 298 3.21 -3.04 -9.42
N LYS A 299 3.48 -1.79 -9.77
CA LYS A 299 4.59 -1.02 -9.20
C LYS A 299 4.48 -0.90 -7.67
N GLN A 300 3.27 -0.70 -7.15
CA GLN A 300 3.03 -0.66 -5.71
C GLN A 300 3.32 -2.00 -5.05
N ALA A 301 2.87 -3.11 -5.66
CA ALA A 301 3.14 -4.45 -5.15
C ALA A 301 4.64 -4.77 -5.16
N GLU A 302 5.34 -4.45 -6.25
CA GLU A 302 6.80 -4.58 -6.38
C GLU A 302 7.53 -3.74 -5.33
N ALA A 303 7.11 -2.48 -5.11
CA ALA A 303 7.67 -1.60 -4.09
C ALA A 303 7.49 -2.15 -2.67
N LEU A 304 6.29 -2.64 -2.34
CA LEU A 304 6.00 -3.26 -1.03
C LEU A 304 6.83 -4.53 -0.82
N GLN A 305 6.96 -5.36 -1.86
CA GLN A 305 7.78 -6.57 -1.81
C GLN A 305 9.26 -6.22 -1.59
N THR A 306 9.79 -5.23 -2.30
CA THR A 306 11.17 -4.77 -2.15
C THR A 306 11.43 -4.25 -0.73
N LEU A 307 10.49 -3.50 -0.14
CA LEU A 307 10.57 -3.06 1.25
C LEU A 307 10.60 -4.22 2.24
N ALA A 308 9.70 -5.20 2.06
CA ALA A 308 9.67 -6.39 2.90
C ALA A 308 10.98 -7.18 2.79
N GLN A 309 11.47 -7.40 1.57
CA GLN A 309 12.71 -8.14 1.33
C GLN A 309 13.92 -7.41 1.95
N CYS A 310 14.00 -6.08 1.82
CA CYS A 310 15.04 -5.29 2.45
C CYS A 310 15.09 -5.50 3.97
N CYS A 311 13.93 -5.58 4.64
CA CYS A 311 13.90 -5.87 6.08
C CYS A 311 14.36 -7.30 6.39
N LEU A 312 13.84 -8.29 5.66
CA LEU A 312 14.16 -9.71 5.87
C LEU A 312 15.64 -10.02 5.64
N ASP A 313 16.23 -9.47 4.58
CA ASP A 313 17.67 -9.61 4.27
C ASP A 313 18.57 -9.04 5.37
N ASN A 314 18.04 -8.12 6.18
CA ASN A 314 18.73 -7.51 7.32
C ASN A 314 18.26 -8.06 8.68
N GLY A 315 17.61 -9.23 8.68
CA GLY A 315 17.23 -9.96 9.90
C GLY A 315 16.02 -9.39 10.64
N ALA A 316 15.33 -8.40 10.08
CA ALA A 316 14.15 -7.79 10.69
C ALA A 316 12.85 -8.35 10.09
N THR A 317 11.83 -8.55 10.93
CA THR A 317 10.50 -8.96 10.47
C THR A 317 9.71 -7.74 9.98
N PRO A 318 9.33 -7.65 8.69
CA PRO A 318 8.59 -6.49 8.19
C PRO A 318 7.09 -6.61 8.47
N ILE A 319 6.48 -5.50 8.87
CA ILE A 319 5.02 -5.33 8.98
C ILE A 319 4.60 -4.08 8.19
N LEU A 320 3.91 -4.26 7.07
CA LEU A 320 3.55 -3.15 6.19
C LEU A 320 2.08 -2.74 6.37
N CYS A 321 1.82 -1.47 6.68
CA CYS A 321 0.46 -0.94 6.74
C CYS A 321 -0.01 -0.56 5.33
N VAL A 322 -1.02 -1.28 4.81
CA VAL A 322 -1.50 -1.12 3.44
C VAL A 322 -2.96 -0.70 3.44
N GLN A 323 -3.30 0.29 2.62
CA GLN A 323 -4.69 0.70 2.43
C GLN A 323 -5.39 -0.17 1.37
N THR A 324 -6.65 -0.54 1.61
CA THR A 324 -7.46 -1.17 0.55
C THR A 324 -7.73 -0.18 -0.59
N ARG A 325 -7.77 -0.69 -1.82
CA ARG A 325 -7.97 0.16 -3.02
C ARG A 325 -9.34 0.82 -3.10
N LYS A 326 -10.35 0.15 -2.57
CA LYS A 326 -11.73 0.63 -2.55
C LYS A 326 -12.14 0.89 -1.12
N GLU A 327 -13.03 1.85 -0.94
CA GLU A 327 -13.81 1.92 0.27
C GLU A 327 -14.61 0.62 0.38
N MET A 328 -14.52 -0.01 1.55
CA MET A 328 -15.22 -1.24 1.84
C MET A 328 -16.38 -0.91 2.77
N LYS A 329 -17.53 -1.54 2.53
CA LYS A 329 -18.65 -1.47 3.47
C LYS A 329 -18.20 -2.07 4.82
N PRO A 330 -18.73 -1.57 5.96
CA PRO A 330 -18.50 -2.21 7.24
C PRO A 330 -18.82 -3.71 7.18
N GLY A 331 -17.92 -4.53 7.71
CA GLY A 331 -17.99 -5.99 7.64
C GLY A 331 -16.62 -6.65 7.78
N LYS A 332 -16.63 -7.97 7.87
CA LYS A 332 -15.41 -8.78 7.89
C LYS A 332 -14.68 -8.68 6.56
N LEU A 333 -13.35 -8.68 6.61
CA LEU A 333 -12.50 -8.79 5.44
C LEU A 333 -11.94 -10.22 5.38
N ASP A 334 -11.77 -10.74 4.18
CA ASP A 334 -11.15 -12.03 3.92
C ASP A 334 -9.80 -11.89 3.21
N ALA A 335 -9.04 -12.98 3.18
CA ALA A 335 -7.72 -13.01 2.53
C ALA A 335 -7.78 -12.78 1.01
N ALA A 336 -8.96 -12.84 0.37
CA ALA A 336 -9.07 -12.60 -1.07
C ALA A 336 -8.71 -11.15 -1.45
N ILE A 337 -8.73 -10.23 -0.48
CA ILE A 337 -8.28 -8.84 -0.66
C ILE A 337 -6.76 -8.74 -0.91
N LEU A 338 -5.99 -9.74 -0.48
CA LEU A 338 -4.53 -9.78 -0.63
C LEU A 338 -4.11 -10.20 -2.05
N ALA A 339 -4.96 -10.96 -2.74
CA ALA A 339 -4.64 -11.62 -3.99
C ALA A 339 -4.14 -10.64 -5.07
N GLY A 340 -2.98 -10.94 -5.64
CA GLY A 340 -2.39 -10.27 -6.79
C GLY A 340 -1.66 -8.97 -6.48
N SER A 341 -1.57 -8.53 -5.22
CA SER A 341 -0.80 -7.32 -4.87
C SER A 341 -0.04 -7.42 -3.56
N LEU A 342 -0.36 -8.40 -2.71
CA LEU A 342 0.30 -8.64 -1.43
C LEU A 342 0.70 -10.12 -1.30
N ASP A 343 0.94 -10.81 -2.41
CA ASP A 343 1.25 -12.25 -2.44
C ASP A 343 2.59 -12.59 -1.74
N PHE A 344 3.45 -11.59 -1.54
CA PHE A 344 4.68 -11.72 -0.75
C PHE A 344 4.42 -11.84 0.76
N ALA A 345 3.24 -11.40 1.23
CA ALA A 345 2.89 -11.43 2.64
C ALA A 345 2.53 -12.86 3.05
N GLN A 346 3.21 -13.35 4.08
CA GLN A 346 3.01 -14.70 4.61
C GLN A 346 2.01 -14.71 5.78
N GLN A 347 1.74 -13.53 6.35
CA GLN A 347 0.76 -13.31 7.40
C GLN A 347 0.08 -11.95 7.25
N TRP A 348 -1.14 -11.82 7.76
CA TRP A 348 -1.97 -10.64 7.58
C TRP A 348 -2.85 -10.33 8.78
N LEU A 349 -3.04 -9.03 9.02
CA LEU A 349 -4.06 -8.46 9.90
C LEU A 349 -4.98 -7.62 9.02
N LEU A 350 -6.23 -8.04 8.86
CA LEU A 350 -7.23 -7.31 8.10
C LEU A 350 -8.13 -6.55 9.05
N VAL A 351 -8.22 -5.24 8.86
CA VAL A 351 -8.99 -4.34 9.72
C VAL A 351 -10.04 -3.62 8.90
N ASN A 352 -11.28 -3.74 9.33
CA ASN A 352 -12.39 -2.96 8.78
C ASN A 352 -13.37 -2.58 9.88
N ARG A 353 -14.31 -1.69 9.59
CA ARG A 353 -15.33 -1.28 10.54
C ARG A 353 -16.37 -2.38 10.72
N ARG A 354 -16.82 -2.62 11.95
CA ARG A 354 -18.06 -3.39 12.23
C ARG A 354 -19.28 -2.49 12.06
N GLN A 355 -19.11 -1.20 12.33
CA GLN A 355 -20.14 -0.17 12.24
C GLN A 355 -19.57 1.10 11.61
N SER A 356 -20.39 1.80 10.82
CA SER A 356 -20.06 3.14 10.32
C SER A 356 -19.60 4.05 11.45
N TYR A 357 -18.57 4.86 11.18
CA TYR A 357 -18.08 5.81 12.16
C TYR A 357 -19.12 6.89 12.44
N ALA A 358 -19.33 7.23 13.71
CA ALA A 358 -20.06 8.42 14.09
C ALA A 358 -19.07 9.59 14.25
N PRO A 359 -19.09 10.62 13.38
CA PRO A 359 -18.14 11.72 13.48
C PRO A 359 -18.17 12.40 14.85
N GLY A 360 -17.00 12.58 15.45
CA GLY A 360 -16.84 13.22 16.77
C GLY A 360 -17.10 12.31 17.96
N SER A 361 -17.45 11.03 17.76
CA SER A 361 -17.64 10.10 18.89
C SER A 361 -16.33 9.78 19.61
N GLY A 362 -15.22 9.66 18.87
CA GLY A 362 -13.97 9.06 19.36
C GLY A 362 -14.03 7.53 19.44
N GLU A 363 -15.19 6.93 19.17
CA GLU A 363 -15.45 5.49 19.31
C GLU A 363 -15.39 4.79 17.95
N HIS A 364 -14.62 3.71 17.87
CA HIS A 364 -14.44 2.89 16.69
C HIS A 364 -14.74 1.45 17.02
N ARG A 365 -15.62 0.82 16.24
CA ARG A 365 -15.86 -0.63 16.32
C ARG A 365 -15.28 -1.29 15.08
N LEU A 366 -14.26 -2.12 15.26
CA LEU A 366 -13.49 -2.73 14.18
C LEU A 366 -13.59 -4.26 14.20
N TRP A 367 -13.56 -4.87 13.02
CA TRP A 367 -13.25 -6.28 12.81
C TRP A 367 -11.75 -6.38 12.61
N LEU A 368 -11.11 -7.30 13.33
CA LEU A 368 -9.73 -7.71 13.14
C LEU A 368 -9.73 -9.19 12.73
N THR A 369 -9.32 -9.47 11.50
CA THR A 369 -9.14 -10.83 10.99
C THR A 369 -7.64 -11.12 10.85
N LEU A 370 -7.15 -12.17 11.50
CA LEU A 370 -5.78 -12.64 11.39
C LEU A 370 -5.72 -13.90 10.53
N GLY A 371 -4.65 -14.05 9.76
CA GLY A 371 -4.24 -15.34 9.20
C GLY A 371 -2.78 -15.36 8.77
N GLY A 372 -2.24 -16.55 8.55
CA GLY A 372 -0.92 -16.72 7.97
C GLY A 372 -0.60 -18.16 7.58
N TYR A 373 0.48 -18.36 6.84
CA TYR A 373 0.95 -19.68 6.38
C TYR A 373 1.44 -20.57 7.52
N ALA A 374 1.76 -19.97 8.66
CA ALA A 374 2.13 -20.68 9.87
C ALA A 374 0.95 -21.39 10.59
N GLY A 375 -0.27 -21.29 10.05
CA GLY A 375 -1.46 -21.98 10.55
C GLY A 375 -2.22 -21.20 11.62
N GLN A 376 -1.72 -20.04 12.03
CA GLN A 376 -2.43 -19.10 12.89
C GLN A 376 -3.58 -18.43 12.13
N GLY A 377 -4.66 -18.16 12.85
CA GLY A 377 -5.79 -17.41 12.35
C GLY A 377 -6.80 -17.15 13.45
N GLY A 378 -7.64 -16.14 13.25
CA GLY A 378 -8.68 -15.80 14.19
C GLY A 378 -9.42 -14.52 13.82
N GLU A 379 -10.54 -14.29 14.47
CA GLU A 379 -11.39 -13.14 14.23
C GLU A 379 -11.78 -12.50 15.56
N TRP A 380 -11.65 -11.18 15.65
CA TRP A 380 -11.99 -10.43 16.84
C TRP A 380 -12.74 -9.15 16.51
N GLY A 381 -13.55 -8.72 17.45
CA GLY A 381 -14.11 -7.38 17.50
C GLY A 381 -13.21 -6.52 18.34
N VAL A 382 -12.74 -5.40 17.80
CA VAL A 382 -11.89 -4.46 18.51
C VAL A 382 -12.65 -3.15 18.64
N ASP A 383 -13.03 -2.81 19.86
CA ASP A 383 -13.58 -1.50 20.18
C ASP A 383 -12.46 -0.60 20.65
N VAL A 384 -12.29 0.54 20.00
CA VAL A 384 -11.27 1.53 20.30
C VAL A 384 -11.96 2.84 20.67
N ASP A 385 -11.59 3.38 21.82
CA ASP A 385 -11.96 4.73 22.25
C ASP A 385 -10.72 5.63 22.22
N GLU A 386 -10.70 6.55 21.25
CA GLU A 386 -9.68 7.58 21.09
C GLU A 386 -9.93 8.83 21.94
N GLY A 387 -11.07 8.91 22.65
CA GLY A 387 -11.60 10.12 23.27
C GLY A 387 -12.00 11.17 22.24
N ARG A 388 -12.57 12.29 22.71
CA ARG A 388 -12.98 13.41 21.86
C ARG A 388 -12.01 14.57 22.02
N LEU A 389 -11.87 15.37 20.96
CA LEU A 389 -11.12 16.63 21.01
C LEU A 389 -11.73 17.62 22.02
N THR A 390 -13.05 17.54 22.24
CA THR A 390 -13.79 18.40 23.16
C THR A 390 -13.76 17.90 24.61
N ASP A 391 -13.22 16.71 24.86
CA ASP A 391 -13.09 16.22 26.22
C ASP A 391 -12.03 17.09 26.89
N VAL A 392 -12.50 18.09 27.63
CA VAL A 392 -11.65 18.85 28.54
C VAL A 392 -11.23 17.83 29.58
N GLY A 393 -9.92 17.55 29.70
CA GLY A 393 -9.42 16.73 30.79
C GLY A 393 -10.01 17.29 32.07
N GLN A 394 -10.87 16.54 32.75
CA GLN A 394 -11.40 16.95 34.04
C GLN A 394 -10.16 17.23 34.88
N ALA A 395 -9.89 18.51 35.15
CA ALA A 395 -8.73 18.92 35.91
C ALA A 395 -8.75 18.08 37.19
N VAL A 396 -7.71 17.26 37.37
CA VAL A 396 -7.55 16.53 38.62
C VAL A 396 -7.61 17.60 39.71
N PRO A 397 -8.51 17.50 40.71
CA PRO A 397 -8.65 18.54 41.71
C PRO A 397 -7.28 18.87 42.30
N ALA A 398 -6.91 20.16 42.29
CA ALA A 398 -5.58 20.64 42.68
C ALA A 398 -5.13 20.19 44.10
N GLU A 399 -6.07 19.73 44.92
CA GLU A 399 -5.83 19.17 46.25
C GLU A 399 -5.13 17.80 46.24
N MET A 400 -5.14 17.05 45.13
CA MET A 400 -4.47 15.74 45.03
C MET A 400 -3.07 15.82 44.40
N GLU A 401 -2.68 16.99 43.87
CA GLU A 401 -1.41 17.20 43.17
C GLU A 401 -0.25 17.61 44.11
N THR A 402 -0.53 17.84 45.40
CA THR A 402 0.41 18.50 46.32
C THR A 402 1.43 17.59 47.01
N LEU A 403 1.34 16.26 46.88
CA LEU A 403 2.28 15.33 47.55
C LEU A 403 3.21 14.56 46.60
N ALA A 404 2.87 14.40 45.32
CA ALA A 404 3.70 13.65 44.36
C ALA A 404 4.62 14.54 43.49
N SER A 405 4.27 15.80 43.23
CA SER A 405 5.00 16.66 42.28
C SER A 405 6.25 17.33 42.85
N ARG A 406 6.48 17.31 44.18
CA ARG A 406 7.64 17.94 44.81
C ARG A 406 8.95 17.15 44.74
N ALA A 407 8.92 15.87 44.36
CA ALA A 407 10.11 15.01 44.40
C ALA A 407 10.87 14.89 43.06
N ALA A 408 10.26 15.26 41.93
CA ALA A 408 10.88 15.18 40.61
C ALA A 408 10.82 16.55 39.91
N GLY A 409 11.91 17.31 39.97
CA GLY A 409 12.03 18.70 39.51
C GLY A 409 11.95 18.93 37.99
N THR A 410 11.08 18.22 37.28
CA THR A 410 10.91 18.35 35.82
C THR A 410 9.42 18.33 35.46
N ALA A 411 8.69 19.40 35.76
CA ALA A 411 7.28 19.53 35.41
C ALA A 411 7.10 20.38 34.14
N CYS A 412 6.91 19.71 33.00
CA CYS A 412 6.24 20.32 31.85
C CYS A 412 4.73 20.17 32.10
N PRO A 413 3.93 21.24 32.17
CA PRO A 413 2.48 21.12 32.37
C PRO A 413 1.86 20.53 31.09
N THR A 414 1.76 19.21 31.04
CA THR A 414 0.99 18.52 30.00
C THR A 414 -0.48 18.73 30.34
N THR A 415 -1.12 19.69 29.69
CA THR A 415 -2.58 19.77 29.61
C THR A 415 -3.04 18.45 29.00
N THR A 416 -3.55 17.54 29.84
CA THR A 416 -4.09 16.26 29.41
C THR A 416 -5.28 16.53 28.50
N THR A 417 -5.04 16.51 27.19
CA THR A 417 -6.11 16.53 26.19
C THR A 417 -6.99 15.32 26.48
N GLY A 418 -8.32 15.43 26.55
CA GLY A 418 -9.19 14.29 26.88
C GLY A 418 -9.25 13.17 25.82
N ARG A 419 -8.32 13.20 24.86
CA ARG A 419 -8.05 12.07 23.99
C ARG A 419 -7.35 10.96 24.78
N ARG A 420 -7.80 9.73 24.61
CA ARG A 420 -7.24 8.55 25.25
C ARG A 420 -6.98 7.46 24.23
N TRP A 421 -6.42 6.34 24.67
CA TRP A 421 -6.34 5.13 23.87
C TRP A 421 -6.81 3.97 24.74
N GLN A 422 -8.06 3.56 24.58
CA GLN A 422 -8.60 2.41 25.28
C GLN A 422 -9.09 1.39 24.26
N THR A 423 -8.77 0.12 24.50
CA THR A 423 -9.14 -0.97 23.60
C THR A 423 -9.87 -2.06 24.37
N ILE A 424 -10.90 -2.63 23.75
CA ILE A 424 -11.64 -3.80 24.25
C ILE A 424 -11.69 -4.80 23.10
N VAL A 425 -11.22 -6.02 23.37
CA VAL A 425 -11.24 -7.12 22.41
C VAL A 425 -12.39 -8.07 22.77
N HIS A 426 -13.17 -8.42 21.75
CA HIS A 426 -14.30 -9.33 21.83
C HIS A 426 -14.05 -10.55 20.95
N GLU A 427 -14.37 -11.73 21.46
CA GLU A 427 -14.35 -12.98 20.69
C GLU A 427 -15.41 -12.97 19.59
N ALA A 428 -15.12 -13.63 18.45
CA ALA A 428 -16.00 -13.63 17.27
C ALA A 428 -17.46 -14.03 17.58
N ASP A 429 -17.67 -15.00 18.48
CA ASP A 429 -18.99 -15.51 18.83
C ASP A 429 -19.85 -14.47 19.55
N ALA A 430 -19.26 -13.68 20.45
CA ALA A 430 -19.95 -12.60 21.16
C ALA A 430 -20.50 -11.52 20.20
N LEU A 431 -19.93 -11.44 18.99
CA LEU A 431 -20.26 -10.44 17.99
C LEU A 431 -21.37 -10.89 17.04
N GLN A 432 -21.65 -12.19 16.98
CA GLN A 432 -22.80 -12.69 16.22
C GLN A 432 -24.09 -12.17 16.85
N ASP A 433 -24.21 -12.29 18.17
CA ASP A 433 -25.33 -11.74 18.94
C ASP A 433 -25.46 -10.22 18.75
N GLU A 434 -24.33 -9.51 18.79
CA GLU A 434 -24.32 -8.06 18.57
C GLU A 434 -24.82 -7.74 17.15
N ALA A 435 -24.31 -8.43 16.13
CA ALA A 435 -24.70 -8.23 14.74
C ALA A 435 -26.18 -8.55 14.49
N GLU A 436 -26.74 -9.57 15.15
CA GLU A 436 -28.17 -9.87 15.10
C GLU A 436 -29.01 -8.77 15.73
N ARG A 437 -28.62 -8.27 16.91
CA ARG A 437 -29.27 -7.12 17.55
C ARG A 437 -29.24 -5.88 16.65
N TRP A 438 -28.12 -5.63 15.96
CA TRP A 438 -28.00 -4.52 15.03
C TRP A 438 -28.86 -4.70 13.77
N LYS A 439 -28.93 -5.91 13.21
CA LYS A 439 -29.83 -6.21 12.07
C LYS A 439 -31.28 -5.99 12.47
N ASP A 440 -31.67 -6.44 13.66
CA ASP A 440 -32.99 -6.24 14.22
C ASP A 440 -33.29 -4.77 14.48
N ALA A 441 -32.34 -4.02 15.04
CA ALA A 441 -32.47 -2.58 15.27
C ALA A 441 -32.58 -1.79 13.95
N ALA A 442 -31.75 -2.11 12.96
CA ALA A 442 -31.79 -1.46 11.65
C ALA A 442 -33.09 -1.79 10.89
N LEU A 443 -33.57 -3.03 11.00
CA LEU A 443 -34.87 -3.42 10.45
C LEU A 443 -36.00 -2.66 11.15
N ASP A 444 -35.96 -2.58 12.48
CA ASP A 444 -36.93 -1.82 13.28
C ASP A 444 -36.93 -0.35 12.88
N GLN A 445 -35.76 0.30 12.79
CA GLN A 445 -35.63 1.69 12.34
C GLN A 445 -36.23 1.90 10.94
N ARG A 446 -35.92 1.02 9.97
CA ARG A 446 -36.52 1.10 8.62
C ARG A 446 -38.04 0.98 8.66
N MET A 447 -38.58 0.10 9.50
CA MET A 447 -40.03 -0.03 9.68
C MET A 447 -40.62 1.24 10.31
N ARG A 448 -39.97 1.82 11.32
CA ARG A 448 -40.38 3.10 11.92
C ARG A 448 -40.38 4.23 10.90
N SER A 449 -39.32 4.39 10.12
CA SER A 449 -39.24 5.45 9.10
C SER A 449 -40.34 5.32 8.04
N ARG A 450 -40.71 4.09 7.62
CA ARG A 450 -41.85 3.86 6.73
C ARG A 450 -43.19 4.23 7.36
N ILE A 451 -43.40 3.90 8.65
CA ILE A 451 -44.62 4.28 9.38
C ILE A 451 -44.69 5.81 9.49
N ARG A 452 -43.59 6.48 9.85
CA ARG A 452 -43.55 7.94 9.95
C ARG A 452 -43.90 8.59 8.63
N LEU A 453 -43.25 8.18 7.53
CA LEU A 453 -43.56 8.69 6.19
C LEU A 453 -45.04 8.48 5.83
N ALA A 454 -45.56 7.27 6.03
CA ALA A 454 -46.96 6.97 5.75
C ALA A 454 -47.95 7.79 6.60
N MET A 455 -47.60 8.11 7.85
CA MET A 455 -48.41 9.00 8.71
C MET A 455 -48.33 10.46 8.25
N THR A 456 -47.15 10.92 7.85
CA THR A 456 -46.95 12.27 7.28
C THR A 456 -47.77 12.44 6.00
N ASP A 457 -47.73 11.47 5.08
CA ASP A 457 -48.46 11.53 3.80
C ASP A 457 -49.98 11.54 3.99
N LEU A 458 -50.50 10.76 4.96
CA LEU A 458 -51.93 10.70 5.25
C LEU A 458 -52.44 11.95 5.98
N GLY A 459 -51.57 12.63 6.74
CA GLY A 459 -51.95 13.68 7.67
C GLY A 459 -52.74 13.18 8.89
N GLU A 460 -52.74 13.97 9.98
CA GLU A 460 -53.39 13.61 11.25
C GLU A 460 -54.88 13.32 11.11
N ALA A 461 -55.55 13.96 10.15
CA ALA A 461 -56.97 13.79 9.89
C ALA A 461 -57.31 12.41 9.31
N HIS A 462 -56.37 11.69 8.70
CA HIS A 462 -56.66 10.42 8.02
C HIS A 462 -55.81 9.22 8.50
N ALA A 463 -54.85 9.47 9.40
CA ALA A 463 -53.96 8.45 9.95
C ALA A 463 -54.66 7.50 10.95
N THR A 464 -55.44 6.55 10.42
CA THR A 464 -55.93 5.38 11.17
C THR A 464 -54.91 4.24 11.09
N LYS A 465 -54.84 3.36 12.11
CA LYS A 465 -53.90 2.21 12.13
C LYS A 465 -53.99 1.37 10.85
N LEU A 466 -55.20 1.15 10.33
CA LEU A 466 -55.43 0.40 9.08
C LEU A 466 -54.88 1.14 7.85
N ARG A 467 -55.21 2.43 7.69
CA ARG A 467 -54.74 3.22 6.53
C ARG A 467 -53.23 3.40 6.54
N VAL A 468 -52.61 3.61 7.71
CA VAL A 468 -51.15 3.71 7.80
C VAL A 468 -50.50 2.38 7.40
N ARG A 469 -51.06 1.24 7.82
CA ARG A 469 -50.59 -0.09 7.39
C ARG A 469 -50.66 -0.25 5.88
N GLU A 470 -51.80 0.08 5.27
CA GLU A 470 -52.00 -0.02 3.83
C GLU A 470 -51.02 0.89 3.07
N ASN A 471 -50.86 2.14 3.54
CA ASN A 471 -49.98 3.12 2.92
C ASN A 471 -48.48 2.77 3.08
N CYS A 472 -48.07 2.13 4.18
CA CYS A 472 -46.67 1.73 4.37
C CYS A 472 -46.27 0.45 3.62
N GLY A 473 -47.24 -0.29 3.05
CA GLY A 473 -46.99 -1.51 2.27
C GLY A 473 -46.33 -2.66 3.04
N MET A 474 -46.47 -2.69 4.38
CA MET A 474 -45.84 -3.71 5.22
C MET A 474 -46.78 -4.88 5.51
N ASN A 475 -46.19 -6.07 5.71
CA ASN A 475 -46.92 -7.22 6.23
C ASN A 475 -47.53 -6.90 7.61
N GLY A 476 -48.78 -7.34 7.85
CA GLY A 476 -49.54 -7.02 9.05
C GLY A 476 -48.83 -7.34 10.37
N THR A 477 -48.12 -8.47 10.47
CA THR A 477 -47.40 -8.87 11.68
C THR A 477 -46.20 -7.96 11.96
N LYS A 478 -45.42 -7.62 10.92
CA LYS A 478 -44.28 -6.71 11.03
C LYS A 478 -44.73 -5.29 11.38
N PHE A 479 -45.79 -4.83 10.71
CA PHE A 479 -46.41 -3.53 10.99
C PHE A 479 -46.90 -3.45 12.44
N ALA A 480 -47.67 -4.44 12.91
CA ALA A 480 -48.20 -4.44 14.27
C ALA A 480 -47.08 -4.34 15.31
N ARG A 481 -46.02 -5.16 15.20
CA ARG A 481 -44.88 -5.13 16.13
C ARG A 481 -44.17 -3.77 16.14
N ALA A 482 -43.89 -3.19 14.97
CA ALA A 482 -43.24 -1.89 14.88
C ALA A 482 -44.15 -0.75 15.38
N TRP A 483 -45.43 -0.79 15.02
CA TRP A 483 -46.44 0.17 15.48
C TRP A 483 -46.58 0.18 16.99
N ASP A 484 -46.72 -1.00 17.61
CA ASP A 484 -46.92 -1.11 19.05
C ASP A 484 -45.68 -0.63 19.82
N ARG A 485 -44.47 -0.86 19.28
CA ARG A 485 -43.22 -0.27 19.81
C ARG A 485 -43.20 1.25 19.72
N MET A 486 -43.63 1.82 18.60
CA MET A 486 -43.70 3.28 18.42
C MET A 486 -44.74 3.92 19.35
N VAL A 487 -45.88 3.25 19.58
CA VAL A 487 -46.89 3.70 20.56
C VAL A 487 -46.32 3.61 21.99
N ALA A 488 -45.68 2.50 22.35
CA ALA A 488 -45.06 2.32 23.67
C ALA A 488 -43.91 3.32 23.94
N ALA A 489 -43.14 3.65 22.90
CA ALA A 489 -42.10 4.68 22.95
C ALA A 489 -42.65 6.12 22.97
N GLY A 490 -43.98 6.28 22.88
CA GLY A 490 -44.62 7.60 22.84
C GLY A 490 -44.37 8.37 21.54
N GLU A 491 -43.87 7.72 20.48
CA GLU A 491 -43.67 8.33 19.15
C GLU A 491 -45.00 8.50 18.39
N ILE A 492 -45.98 7.64 18.68
CA ILE A 492 -47.33 7.69 18.12
C ILE A 492 -48.32 7.84 19.27
N GLN A 493 -49.15 8.88 19.21
CA GLN A 493 -50.23 9.10 20.17
C GLN A 493 -51.60 8.94 19.51
N LYS A 494 -52.52 8.28 20.23
CA LYS A 494 -53.92 8.22 19.85
C LYS A 494 -54.58 9.57 20.12
N ILE A 495 -55.23 10.14 19.11
CA ILE A 495 -56.01 11.37 19.23
C ILE A 495 -57.37 11.00 19.84
N ILE A 496 -57.62 11.45 21.07
CA ILE A 496 -58.91 11.28 21.73
C ILE A 496 -59.84 12.35 21.16
N ASN A 497 -60.72 11.96 20.24
CA ASN A 497 -61.73 12.85 19.70
C ASN A 497 -63.08 12.48 20.31
N GLU A 498 -63.69 13.41 21.04
CA GLU A 498 -64.81 13.06 21.92
C GLU A 498 -66.10 12.68 21.19
N LYS A 499 -66.34 13.10 19.93
CA LYS A 499 -67.70 12.97 19.34
C LYS A 499 -67.86 12.71 17.83
N GLN A 500 -66.82 12.46 17.01
CA GLN A 500 -67.01 12.52 15.54
C GLN A 500 -66.43 11.39 14.65
N PHE A 501 -65.67 10.42 15.16
CA PHE A 501 -65.06 9.40 14.28
C PHE A 501 -65.24 7.97 14.80
N TYR A 502 -65.67 7.07 13.90
CA TYR A 502 -65.90 5.65 14.18
C TYR A 502 -64.59 4.86 14.43
N TYR A 503 -63.44 5.38 13.97
CA TYR A 503 -62.14 4.74 14.13
C TYR A 503 -61.15 5.67 14.84
N PRO A 504 -60.28 5.12 15.72
CA PRO A 504 -59.26 5.90 16.41
C PRO A 504 -58.22 6.45 15.42
N ARG A 505 -57.90 7.73 15.56
CA ARG A 505 -56.86 8.42 14.78
C ARG A 505 -55.59 8.57 15.60
N TYR A 506 -54.46 8.71 14.91
CA TYR A 506 -53.16 8.77 15.53
C TYR A 506 -52.35 9.92 14.94
N ARG A 507 -51.49 10.54 15.76
CA ARG A 507 -50.52 11.56 15.33
C ARG A 507 -49.10 11.16 15.75
N LEU A 508 -48.11 11.67 15.04
CA LEU A 508 -46.71 11.59 15.45
C LEU A 508 -46.45 12.65 16.51
N THR A 509 -45.76 12.27 17.59
CA THR A 509 -45.51 13.17 18.72
C THR A 509 -44.25 14.02 18.53
N ALA A 510 -43.31 13.55 17.72
CA ALA A 510 -42.09 14.27 17.35
C ALA A 510 -42.12 14.63 15.86
N PRO A 511 -41.72 15.85 15.47
CA PRO A 511 -41.56 16.20 14.06
C PRO A 511 -40.54 15.27 13.42
N LEU A 512 -40.71 15.01 12.12
CA LEU A 512 -39.75 14.24 11.34
C LEU A 512 -38.40 14.96 11.44
N ILE A 513 -37.46 14.42 12.20
CA ILE A 513 -36.07 14.82 12.02
C ILE A 513 -35.77 14.40 10.59
N GLU A 514 -35.43 15.36 9.72
CA GLU A 514 -34.92 15.04 8.39
C GLU A 514 -33.65 14.22 8.59
N GLU A 515 -33.81 12.90 8.69
CA GLU A 515 -32.71 11.97 8.53
C GLU A 515 -32.16 12.31 7.15
N LYS A 516 -31.00 12.99 7.11
CA LYS A 516 -30.25 13.17 5.87
C LYS A 516 -30.31 11.84 5.16
N LYS A 517 -30.72 11.84 3.89
CA LYS A 517 -30.76 10.66 3.02
C LYS A 517 -29.33 10.16 2.78
N ASP A 518 -28.63 9.79 3.85
CA ASP A 518 -27.46 8.96 3.76
C ASP A 518 -27.99 7.61 3.31
N ALA A 519 -27.63 7.26 2.08
CA ALA A 519 -28.25 6.23 1.29
C ALA A 519 -28.37 4.91 2.06
N VAL A 520 -29.56 4.64 2.60
CA VAL A 520 -30.02 3.29 2.90
C VAL A 520 -30.30 2.65 1.54
N GLU A 521 -29.23 2.38 0.78
CA GLU A 521 -29.29 1.75 -0.52
C GLU A 521 -29.93 0.36 -0.38
N SER A 522 -31.14 0.25 -0.89
CA SER A 522 -31.91 -0.98 -0.95
C SER A 522 -31.35 -1.91 -2.02
N ARG A 523 -30.96 -3.11 -1.59
CA ARG A 523 -30.82 -4.43 -2.28
C ARG A 523 -30.40 -4.47 -3.78
N PRO A 524 -29.57 -5.46 -4.16
CA PRO A 524 -29.35 -5.79 -5.56
C PRO A 524 -30.67 -6.27 -6.19
N THR A 525 -31.01 -5.71 -7.35
CA THR A 525 -32.03 -6.27 -8.23
C THR A 525 -31.60 -7.69 -8.59
N ASN A 526 -32.35 -8.66 -8.09
CA ASN A 526 -32.18 -10.07 -8.40
C ASN A 526 -32.75 -10.29 -9.81
N GLU A 527 -31.98 -9.93 -10.83
CA GLU A 527 -32.31 -10.19 -12.23
C GLU A 527 -31.96 -11.66 -12.53
N LYS A 528 -32.90 -12.55 -12.20
CA LYS A 528 -32.86 -13.96 -12.56
C LYS A 528 -33.05 -14.10 -14.08
N ASN A 529 -32.11 -14.79 -14.71
CA ASN A 529 -32.30 -15.76 -15.80
C ASN A 529 -33.59 -15.62 -16.62
N ARG A 530 -33.47 -14.98 -17.79
CA ARG A 530 -34.22 -15.41 -18.98
C ARG A 530 -33.25 -16.16 -19.89
N VAL A 531 -33.46 -17.48 -19.98
CA VAL A 531 -32.94 -18.32 -21.05
C VAL A 531 -33.65 -17.89 -22.34
N SER A 532 -32.89 -17.41 -23.32
CA SER A 532 -33.35 -17.29 -24.70
C SER A 532 -32.45 -18.17 -25.56
N GLY A 533 -33.05 -19.26 -26.09
CA GLY A 533 -32.45 -20.08 -27.14
C GLY A 533 -32.38 -19.34 -28.48
N PRO A 534 -31.74 -19.95 -29.49
CA PRO A 534 -31.40 -19.28 -30.74
C PRO A 534 -32.60 -19.27 -31.69
N VAL A 535 -32.86 -18.12 -32.31
CA VAL A 535 -33.71 -18.01 -33.50
C VAL A 535 -32.97 -17.11 -34.50
N ASP A 536 -32.69 -17.69 -35.66
CA ASP A 536 -32.06 -17.09 -36.84
C ASP A 536 -33.04 -16.20 -37.65
N PRO A 537 -32.56 -15.42 -38.64
CA PRO A 537 -33.00 -14.04 -38.86
C PRO A 537 -33.98 -13.88 -40.03
N GLN A 538 -34.86 -12.87 -39.93
CA GLN A 538 -35.51 -12.28 -41.10
C GLN A 538 -35.61 -10.75 -41.00
N SER A 539 -34.92 -10.11 -41.96
CA SER A 539 -35.24 -8.90 -42.73
C SER A 539 -36.39 -7.98 -42.29
N SER A 540 -36.06 -6.69 -42.10
CA SER A 540 -36.75 -5.51 -42.66
C SER A 540 -36.03 -4.25 -42.15
N THR A 541 -35.25 -3.54 -42.97
CA THR A 541 -35.61 -2.39 -43.83
C THR A 541 -36.37 -1.26 -43.13
N ASP A 542 -35.73 -0.09 -43.19
CA ASP A 542 -36.25 1.28 -43.19
C ASP A 542 -36.62 1.95 -41.86
N ALA A 543 -35.75 2.87 -41.42
CA ALA A 543 -36.03 4.32 -41.38
C ALA A 543 -35.01 5.05 -40.48
N LEU A 544 -34.08 5.79 -41.09
CA LEU A 544 -33.25 6.79 -40.41
C LEU A 544 -33.37 8.12 -41.16
N GLN A 545 -34.09 9.07 -40.57
CA GLN A 545 -34.03 10.48 -40.91
C GLN A 545 -33.98 11.32 -39.63
N ASN A 546 -32.93 12.14 -39.57
CA ASN A 546 -32.84 13.47 -38.98
C ASN A 546 -32.82 13.62 -37.44
N ALA A 547 -31.64 13.94 -36.92
CA ALA A 547 -31.45 14.68 -35.67
C ALA A 547 -30.65 15.96 -35.96
N PRO A 548 -31.12 17.16 -35.56
CA PRO A 548 -30.37 18.39 -35.72
C PRO A 548 -29.49 18.70 -34.50
N THR A 549 -28.37 19.31 -34.84
CA THR A 549 -27.38 20.02 -34.03
C THR A 549 -27.99 21.07 -33.08
N GLY A 550 -27.47 21.14 -31.85
CA GLY A 550 -27.78 22.20 -30.90
C GLY A 550 -26.82 22.27 -29.69
N GLN A 551 -25.70 22.96 -29.86
CA GLN A 551 -25.11 23.82 -28.81
C GLN A 551 -25.88 25.17 -28.80
N PRO A 552 -25.81 26.08 -27.78
CA PRO A 552 -24.72 26.29 -26.80
C PRO A 552 -25.17 26.70 -25.37
N ASN A 553 -24.24 26.72 -24.40
CA ASN A 553 -23.78 27.96 -23.71
C ASN A 553 -22.93 27.64 -22.47
N LEU A 554 -21.67 28.10 -22.52
CA LEU A 554 -20.78 28.29 -21.39
C LEU A 554 -21.13 29.61 -20.70
N ALA A 555 -21.44 29.58 -19.41
CA ALA A 555 -21.42 30.76 -18.54
C ALA A 555 -20.22 30.65 -17.60
N GLN A 556 -19.27 31.56 -17.79
CA GLN A 556 -18.10 31.76 -16.94
C GLN A 556 -18.51 32.54 -15.68
N GLY A 557 -18.35 31.95 -14.50
CA GLY A 557 -18.39 32.63 -13.22
C GLY A 557 -16.98 32.76 -12.64
N LYS A 558 -16.34 33.91 -12.84
CA LYS A 558 -15.09 34.30 -12.16
C LYS A 558 -15.43 34.85 -10.77
N SER A 559 -14.87 34.26 -9.72
CA SER A 559 -14.76 34.89 -8.39
C SER A 559 -13.29 35.28 -8.12
N PRO A 560 -13.01 36.47 -7.56
CA PRO A 560 -11.64 36.90 -7.30
C PRO A 560 -11.10 36.36 -5.96
N LEU A 561 -9.94 35.71 -6.02
CA LEU A 561 -9.08 35.42 -4.88
C LEU A 561 -8.36 36.70 -4.47
N ALA A 562 -8.59 37.15 -3.22
CA ALA A 562 -7.81 38.18 -2.56
C ALA A 562 -6.55 37.55 -1.95
N THR A 563 -5.38 37.91 -2.47
CA THR A 563 -4.07 37.65 -1.88
C THR A 563 -3.69 38.83 -0.98
N GLN A 564 -3.46 38.56 0.31
CA GLN A 564 -2.70 39.46 1.19
C GLN A 564 -1.33 38.84 1.49
N PRO A 565 -0.23 39.60 1.41
CA PRO A 565 1.09 39.12 1.81
C PRO A 565 1.30 39.33 3.31
N TRP A 566 1.62 38.26 4.03
CA TRP A 566 2.23 38.32 5.35
C TRP A 566 3.75 38.39 5.19
N VAL A 567 4.34 39.54 5.54
CA VAL A 567 5.78 39.71 5.70
C VAL A 567 6.06 39.63 7.19
N GLY A 568 6.69 38.54 7.62
CA GLY A 568 7.22 38.36 8.97
C GLY A 568 8.69 38.01 8.89
N THR A 569 9.55 39.00 9.06
CA THR A 569 11.01 38.83 9.18
C THR A 569 11.34 38.33 10.59
N CYS A 570 11.85 37.11 10.70
CA CYS A 570 12.53 36.63 11.90
C CYS A 570 14.04 36.78 11.71
N THR A 571 14.63 37.68 12.48
CA THR A 571 16.08 37.84 12.64
C THR A 571 16.59 36.76 13.60
N ASN A 572 17.58 35.98 13.14
CA ASN A 572 18.34 35.04 13.96
C ASN A 572 19.42 35.80 14.73
N ASP A 573 19.30 35.85 16.07
CA ASP A 573 20.42 36.14 16.96
C ASP A 573 20.87 34.84 17.61
N ILE A 574 22.05 34.36 17.20
CA ILE A 574 22.78 33.26 17.83
C ILE A 574 23.84 33.89 18.73
N SER A 575 23.72 33.70 20.04
CA SER A 575 24.80 33.92 21.00
C SER A 575 25.34 32.58 21.50
N PRO A 576 26.67 32.41 21.65
CA PRO A 576 27.27 31.14 22.04
C PRO A 576 27.26 30.99 23.58
N ILE A 577 26.81 29.83 24.07
CA ILE A 577 26.96 29.44 25.47
C ILE A 577 28.24 28.62 25.62
N GLY A 578 29.05 29.05 26.58
CA GLY A 578 30.37 28.53 26.90
C GLY A 578 30.39 27.18 27.60
N ALA A 579 31.61 26.64 27.62
CA ALA A 579 32.02 25.42 28.27
C ALA A 579 31.92 25.48 29.81
N ILE A 580 31.42 24.40 30.40
CA ILE A 580 31.91 23.77 31.65
C ILE A 580 31.81 22.26 31.45
#